data_AF-A0A9X2YDL8-F1
#
_entry.id   AF-A0A9X2YDL8-F1
#
_cell.length_a   1.000
_cell.length_b   1.000
_cell.length_c   1.000
_cell.angle_alpha   90.00
_cell.angle_beta   90.00
_cell.angle_gamma   90.00
#
_symmetry.space_group_name_H-M   'P 1'
#
loop_
_entity.id
_entity.type
_entity.pdbx_description
1 polymer ?
#
loop_
_entity_poly.entity_id
_entity_poly.type
_entity_poly.pdbx_seq_one_letter_code
_entity_poly.pdbx_strand_id
1 'polypeptide(L)' 'MGVDFGAVASNEGRRGRPFGDDRRVIEGIVYRYRTGIPWRDLPRSEFGPW' A
#
# COMPACT_ATOMS: atom_id res chain seq x y z
N MET A 1 24.02 -17.65 -35.14
CA MET A 1 24.09 -16.85 -33.90
C MET A 1 22.83 -16.01 -33.82
N GLY A 2 21.79 -16.49 -33.14
CA GLY A 2 20.54 -15.76 -32.92
C GLY A 2 20.64 -15.00 -31.62
N VAL A 3 20.35 -13.70 -31.64
CA VAL A 3 20.30 -12.87 -30.44
C VAL A 3 19.01 -13.16 -29.69
N ASP A 4 19.12 -13.75 -28.49
CA ASP A 4 18.02 -13.86 -27.53
C ASP A 4 17.80 -12.47 -26.91
N PHE A 5 16.74 -11.78 -27.34
CA PHE A 5 16.22 -10.63 -26.60
C PHE A 5 15.53 -11.17 -25.35
N GLY A 6 16.25 -11.18 -24.23
CA GLY A 6 15.70 -11.56 -22.93
C GLY A 6 14.40 -10.81 -22.62
N ALA A 7 13.41 -11.53 -22.08
CA ALA A 7 12.08 -11.00 -21.80
C ALA A 7 12.13 -9.68 -21.02
N VAL A 8 11.52 -8.65 -21.58
CA VAL A 8 11.36 -7.34 -20.94
C VAL A 8 10.24 -7.45 -19.90
N ALA A 9 10.34 -6.70 -18.80
CA ALA A 9 9.32 -6.71 -17.75
C ALA A 9 7.93 -6.42 -18.32
N SER A 10 6.96 -7.28 -18.00
CA SER A 10 5.56 -7.12 -18.41
C SER A 10 4.85 -6.12 -17.49
N ASN A 11 4.01 -5.27 -18.09
CA ASN A 11 3.11 -4.34 -17.39
C ASN A 11 1.79 -4.99 -16.95
N GLU A 12 1.64 -6.31 -17.11
CA GLU A 12 0.41 -7.03 -16.74
C GLU A 12 0.12 -7.00 -15.23
N GLY A 13 1.07 -6.51 -14.43
CA GLY A 13 0.92 -6.36 -12.99
C GLY A 13 0.70 -7.69 -12.28
N ARG A 14 0.83 -7.68 -10.96
CA ARG A 14 0.29 -8.77 -10.13
C ARG A 14 -0.84 -8.20 -9.31
N ARG A 15 -1.89 -8.99 -9.11
CA ARG A 15 -2.96 -8.62 -8.19
C ARG A 15 -2.34 -8.33 -6.82
N GLY A 16 -2.57 -7.12 -6.32
CA GLY A 16 -2.13 -6.72 -4.98
C GLY A 16 -2.77 -7.59 -3.89
N ARG A 17 -2.24 -7.49 -2.67
CA ARG A 17 -2.88 -8.09 -1.49
C ARG A 17 -4.32 -7.56 -1.41
N PRO A 18 -5.32 -8.39 -1.10
CA PRO A 18 -6.65 -7.89 -0.76
C PRO A 18 -6.55 -6.78 0.28
N PHE A 19 -7.36 -5.74 0.14
CA PHE A 19 -7.45 -4.71 1.17
C PHE A 19 -7.87 -5.32 2.50
N GLY A 20 -7.39 -4.72 3.60
CA GLY A 20 -7.84 -5.05 4.94
C GLY A 20 -9.23 -4.48 5.20
N ASP A 21 -9.52 -4.15 6.45
CA ASP A 21 -10.71 -3.37 6.79
C ASP A 21 -10.60 -1.96 6.20
N ASP A 22 -11.41 -1.66 5.17
CA ASP A 22 -11.42 -0.38 4.48
C ASP A 22 -11.76 0.79 5.40
N ARG A 23 -12.64 0.56 6.39
CA ARG A 23 -13.02 1.60 7.36
C ARG A 23 -11.80 2.02 8.18
N ARG A 24 -10.99 1.04 8.59
CA ARG A 24 -9.76 1.29 9.33
C ARG A 24 -8.78 2.17 8.54
N VAL A 25 -8.65 1.94 7.24
CA VAL A 25 -7.79 2.75 6.36
C VAL A 25 -8.28 4.18 6.27
N ILE A 26 -9.58 4.37 6.04
CA ILE A 26 -10.17 5.71 5.90
C ILE A 26 -10.06 6.51 7.21
N GLU A 27 -10.36 5.90 8.36
CA GLU A 27 -10.23 6.57 9.65
C GLU A 27 -8.75 6.94 9.96
N GLY A 28 -7.79 6.10 9.56
CA GLY A 28 -6.36 6.43 9.68
C GLY A 28 -5.96 7.63 8.82
N ILE A 29 -6.50 7.74 7.60
CA ILE A 29 -6.31 8.90 6.72
C ILE A 29 -6.88 10.17 7.38
N VAL A 30 -8.12 10.11 7.88
CA VAL A 30 -8.78 11.24 8.56
C VAL A 30 -8.00 11.67 9.81
N TYR A 31 -7.57 10.72 10.64
CA TYR A 31 -6.79 11.00 11.84
C TYR A 31 -5.47 11.70 11.50
N ARG A 32 -4.75 11.21 10.50
CA ARG A 32 -3.52 11.84 10.00
C ARG A 32 -3.76 13.29 9.59
N TYR A 33 -4.82 13.58 8.85
CA TYR A 33 -5.13 14.94 8.42
C TYR A 33 -5.52 15.86 9.58
N ARG A 34 -6.22 15.35 10.60
CA ARG A 34 -6.62 16.14 11.78
C ARG A 34 -5.44 16.46 12.71
N THR A 35 -4.48 15.55 12.82
CA THR A 35 -3.37 15.65 13.79
C THR A 35 -2.05 16.08 13.18
N GLY A 36 -1.90 15.98 11.86
CA GLY A 36 -0.69 16.37 11.13
C GLY A 36 0.46 15.37 11.23
N ILE A 37 0.25 14.19 11.82
CA ILE A 37 1.32 13.20 12.03
C ILE A 37 1.69 12.45 10.73
N PRO A 38 2.94 11.97 10.58
CA PRO A 38 3.29 11.09 9.48
C PRO A 38 2.61 9.72 9.64
N TRP A 39 2.48 8.99 8.54
CA TRP A 39 1.83 7.67 8.52
C TRP A 39 2.50 6.66 9.48
N ARG A 40 3.81 6.78 9.69
CA ARG A 40 4.57 5.90 10.59
C ARG A 40 4.19 6.05 12.07
N ASP A 41 3.61 7.18 12.45
CA ASP A 41 3.35 7.56 13.84
C ASP A 41 1.88 7.35 14.24
N LEU A 42 1.04 6.79 13.36
CA LEU A 42 -0.33 6.44 13.72
C LEU A 42 -0.38 5.49 14.95
N PRO A 43 -1.49 5.41 15.70
CA PRO A 43 -1.71 4.38 16.74
C PRO A 43 -2.01 2.96 16.21
N ARG A 44 -1.05 2.01 16.35
CA ARG A 44 -1.10 0.69 15.63
C ARG A 44 -2.24 -0.20 16.10
N SER A 45 -2.60 -0.04 17.36
CA SER A 45 -3.75 -0.69 17.97
C SER A 45 -5.06 -0.36 17.26
N GLU A 46 -5.20 0.84 16.70
CA GLU A 46 -6.44 1.32 16.10
C GLU A 46 -6.43 1.20 14.57
N PHE A 47 -5.34 1.61 13.92
CA PHE A 47 -5.29 1.66 12.44
C PHE A 47 -4.55 0.48 11.78
N GLY A 48 -4.08 -0.48 12.58
CA GLY A 48 -3.54 -1.75 12.10
C GLY A 48 -2.05 -1.69 11.74
N PRO A 49 -1.50 -2.75 11.13
CA PRO A 49 -0.12 -2.79 10.69
C PRO A 49 -0.01 -2.11 9.34
N TRP A 50 0.19 -0.80 9.33
CA TRP A 50 0.55 -0.06 8.13
C TRP A 50 2.04 -0.14 7.79
#